data_AF-A0A239LSE8-F1
#
_entry.id   AF-A0A239LSE8-F1
#
_cell.length_a   1.000
_cell.length_b   1.000
_cell.length_c   1.000
_cell.angle_alpha   90.00
_cell.angle_beta   90.00
_cell.angle_gamma   90.00
#
_symmetry.space_group_name_H-M   'P 1'
#
loop_
_entity.id
_entity.type
_entity.pdbx_description
1 polymer ?
#
loop_
_entity_poly.entity_id
_entity_poly.type
_entity_poly.pdbx_seq_one_letter_code
_entity_poly.pdbx_strand_id
1 'polypeptide(L)' 'MSATKILWGQILAVFAIVLTSVWSATQWTAAALAHQPQLGSPWFTIGDWQIYPPPAFFWW' A
#
# COMPACT_ATOMS: atom_id res chain seq x y z
N MET A 1 -28.83 -10.55 -26.31
CA MET A 1 -28.44 -10.40 -24.89
C MET A 1 -27.53 -9.19 -24.78
N SER A 2 -27.90 -8.16 -24.02
CA SER A 2 -27.07 -6.97 -23.83
C SER A 2 -25.78 -7.37 -23.13
N ALA A 3 -24.63 -7.04 -23.71
CA ALA A 3 -23.34 -7.25 -23.06
C ALA A 3 -23.34 -6.53 -21.70
N THR A 4 -23.03 -7.26 -20.63
CA THR A 4 -22.83 -6.69 -19.30
C THR A 4 -21.75 -5.62 -19.40
N LYS A 5 -22.10 -4.36 -19.15
CA LYS A 5 -21.11 -3.27 -19.09
C LYS A 5 -20.21 -3.51 -17.88
N ILE A 6 -18.91 -3.68 -18.13
CA ILE A 6 -17.92 -3.74 -17.06
C ILE A 6 -17.92 -2.39 -16.33
N LEU A 7 -18.08 -2.43 -15.01
CA LEU A 7 -18.14 -1.25 -14.15
C LEU A 7 -16.73 -0.76 -13.80
N TRP A 8 -15.96 -0.36 -14.82
CA TRP A 8 -14.56 0.03 -14.69
C TRP A 8 -14.32 1.07 -13.58
N GLY A 9 -15.19 2.08 -13.48
CA GLY A 9 -15.07 3.10 -12.44
C GLY A 9 -15.17 2.53 -11.02
N GLN A 10 -16.06 1.57 -10.79
CA GLN A 10 -16.19 0.91 -9.48
C GLN A 10 -14.99 0.02 -9.19
N ILE A 11 -14.50 -0.73 -10.18
CA ILE A 11 -13.32 -1.57 -10.03
C ILE A 11 -12.12 -0.71 -9.63
N LEU A 12 -11.89 0.40 -10.34
CA LEU A 12 -10.80 1.33 -10.02
C LEU A 12 -10.97 1.97 -8.63
N ALA A 13 -12.19 2.33 -8.25
CA ALA A 13 -12.47 2.90 -6.93
C ALA A 13 -12.17 1.91 -5.80
N VAL A 14 -12.68 0.68 -5.90
CA VAL A 14 -12.41 -0.37 -4.91
C VAL A 14 -10.92 -0.69 -4.87
N PHE A 15 -10.28 -0.84 -6.02
CA PHE A 15 -8.85 -1.09 -6.10
C PHE A 15 -8.03 0.01 -5.43
N ALA A 16 -8.35 1.29 -5.69
CA ALA A 16 -7.67 2.43 -5.07
C ALA A 16 -7.88 2.47 -3.56
N ILE A 17 -9.09 2.19 -3.08
CA ILE A 17 -9.38 2.12 -1.63
C ILE A 17 -8.55 1.02 -0.97
N VAL A 18 -8.54 -0.18 -1.54
CA VAL A 18 -7.75 -1.31 -1.01
C VAL A 18 -6.26 -0.97 -1.00
N LEU A 19 -5.73 -0.47 -2.12
CA LEU A 19 -4.32 -0.13 -2.26
C LEU A 19 -3.89 0.94 -1.26
N THR A 20 -4.66 2.03 -1.13
CA THR A 20 -4.35 3.13 -0.20
C THR A 20 -4.46 2.70 1.27
N SER A 21 -5.45 1.86 1.59
CA SER A 21 -5.65 1.34 2.95
C SER A 21 -4.48 0.44 3.37
N VAL A 22 -4.10 -0.50 2.50
CA VAL A 22 -2.98 -1.42 2.71
C VAL A 22 -1.66 -0.65 2.79
N TRP A 23 -1.45 0.33 1.90
CA TRP A 23 -0.22 1.13 1.93
C TRP A 23 -0.11 1.99 3.19
N SER A 24 -1.22 2.57 3.64
CA SER A 24 -1.26 3.35 4.88
C SER A 24 -0.95 2.48 6.10
N ALA A 25 -1.48 1.26 6.16
CA ALA A 25 -1.16 0.29 7.22
C ALA A 25 0.33 -0.06 7.25
N THR A 26 0.93 -0.27 6.08
CA THR A 26 2.38 -0.49 5.92
C THR A 26 3.19 0.68 6.45
N GLN A 27 2.92 1.92 6.00
CA GLN A 27 3.68 3.09 6.47
C GLN A 27 3.48 3.35 7.97
N TRP A 28 2.25 3.17 8.48
CA TRP A 28 1.96 3.34 9.90
C TRP A 28 2.74 2.34 10.75
N THR A 29 2.81 1.07 10.32
CA THR A 29 3.56 0.02 11.01
C THR A 29 5.07 0.31 11.00
N ALA A 30 5.59 0.75 9.86
CA ALA A 30 7.00 1.16 9.77
C ALA A 30 7.32 2.32 10.70
N ALA A 31 6.45 3.34 10.75
CA ALA A 31 6.61 4.48 11.65
C ALA A 31 6.49 4.08 13.13
N ALA A 32 5.53 3.21 13.48
CA ALA A 32 5.34 2.69 14.84
C ALA A 32 6.56 1.88 15.33
N LEU A 33 7.28 1.23 14.41
CA LEU A 33 8.51 0.48 14.67
C LEU A 33 9.78 1.30 14.42
N ALA A 34 9.66 2.63 14.30
CA ALA A 34 10.77 3.56 14.09
C ALA A 34 11.70 3.17 12.92
N HIS A 35 11.14 2.57 11.86
CA HIS A 35 11.85 2.18 10.65
C HIS A 35 13.07 1.27 10.91
N GLN A 36 12.91 0.32 11.83
CA GLN A 36 13.99 -0.59 12.22
C GLN A 36 14.55 -1.41 11.03
N PRO A 37 15.85 -1.77 11.03
CA PRO A 37 16.47 -2.50 9.93
C PRO A 37 15.83 -3.86 9.59
N GLN A 38 15.13 -4.49 10.54
CA GLN A 38 14.46 -5.78 10.36
C GLN A 38 13.28 -5.73 9.39
N LEU A 39 12.71 -4.55 9.11
CA LEU A 39 11.65 -4.36 8.11
C LEU A 39 12.17 -4.52 6.67
N GLY A 40 13.49 -4.65 6.50
CA GLY A 40 14.15 -4.74 5.20
C GLY A 40 14.36 -3.37 4.57
N SER A 41 14.77 -3.39 3.30
CA SER A 41 15.06 -2.15 2.56
C SER A 41 13.77 -1.46 2.10
N PRO A 42 13.65 -0.13 2.26
CA PRO A 42 12.54 0.61 1.68
C PRO A 42 12.61 0.58 0.15
N TRP A 43 11.48 0.82 -0.50
CA TRP A 43 11.42 0.94 -1.96
C TRP A 43 12.14 2.22 -2.41
N PHE A 44 11.90 3.32 -1.70
CA PHE A 44 12.58 4.60 -1.91
C PHE A 44 12.48 5.46 -0.64
N THR A 45 13.24 6.55 -0.60
CA THR A 45 13.21 7.52 0.49
C THR A 45 12.76 8.89 -0.03
N ILE A 46 11.97 9.61 0.77
CA ILE A 46 11.62 11.00 0.53
C ILE A 46 12.16 11.81 1.71
N GLY A 47 13.28 12.51 1.51
CA GLY A 47 14.04 13.10 2.62
C GLY A 47 14.49 12.00 3.58
N ASP A 48 14.14 12.15 4.86
CA ASP A 48 14.41 11.16 5.90
C ASP A 48 13.33 10.07 6.03
N TRP A 49 12.23 10.18 5.27
CA TRP A 49 11.12 9.24 5.34
C TRP A 49 11.35 8.02 4.45
N GLN A 50 11.27 6.83 5.02
CA GLN A 50 11.44 5.57 4.29
C GLN A 50 10.08 5.06 3.80
N ILE A 51 9.94 4.89 2.48
CA ILE A 51 8.70 4.44 1.86
C ILE A 51 8.80 2.96 1.48
N TYR A 52 8.01 2.15 2.16
CA TYR A 52 7.87 0.72 1.88
C TYR A 52 6.74 0.39 0.88
N PRO A 53 6.83 -0.75 0.16
CA PRO A 53 5.80 -1.14 -0.79
C PRO A 53 4.49 -1.56 -0.10
N PRO A 54 3.31 -1.29 -0.67
CA PRO A 54 2.02 -1.51 -0.01
C PRO A 54 1.82 -2.87 0.64
N PRO A 55 2.14 -4.03 0.02
CA PRO A 55 1.85 -5.32 0.64
C PRO A 55 2.81 -5.70 1.77
N ALA A 56 3.88 -4.94 2.03
CA ALA A 56 4.94 -5.37 2.93
C ALA A 56 4.46 -5.66 4.36
N PHE A 57 3.41 -4.96 4.82
CA PHE A 57 2.75 -5.22 6.11
C PHE A 57 2.37 -6.68 6.35
N PHE A 58 2.03 -7.47 5.32
CA PHE A 58 1.60 -8.86 5.51
C PHE A 58 2.76 -9.85 5.69
N TRP A 59 4.01 -9.43 5.44
CA TRP A 59 5.21 -10.28 5.54
C TRP A 59 6.20 -9.83 6.61
N TRP A 60 5.92 -8.71 7.28
CA TRP A 60 6.69 -8.20 8.43
C TRP A 60 6.22 -8.78 9.75
#